data_AF-A0A829FCW6-F1
#
_entry.id   AF-A0A829FCW6-F1
#
_cell.length_a   1.000
_cell.length_b   1.000
_cell.length_c   1.000
_cell.angle_alpha   90.00
_cell.angle_beta   90.00
_cell.angle_gamma   90.00
#
_symmetry.space_group_name_H-M   'P 1'
#
loop_
_entity.id
_entity.type
_entity.pdbx_description
1 polymer ?
#
loop_
_entity_poly.entity_id
_entity_poly.type
_entity_poly.pdbx_seq_one_letter_code
_entity_poly.pdbx_strand_id
1 'polypeptide(L)' 'METKQILETIRMVEEENLDIRTITMGISLLDCIDASTEKTC' A
#
# COMPACT_ATOMS: atom_id res chain seq x y z
N MET A 1 -9.49 22.10 -4.66
CA MET A 1 -10.52 21.24 -4.02
C MET A 1 -9.83 20.05 -3.36
N GLU A 2 -9.08 19.26 -4.13
CA GLU A 2 -8.27 18.11 -3.65
C GLU A 2 -7.37 18.40 -2.44
N THR A 3 -6.57 19.47 -2.47
CA THR A 3 -5.63 19.78 -1.37
C THR A 3 -6.33 20.01 -0.03
N LYS A 4 -7.54 20.58 -0.04
CA LYS A 4 -8.31 20.81 1.19
C LYS A 4 -8.76 19.48 1.82
N GLN A 5 -9.18 18.52 0.99
CA GLN A 5 -9.60 17.21 1.45
C GLN A 5 -8.42 16.38 1.98
N ILE A 6 -7.25 16.48 1.35
CA ILE A 6 -6.02 15.84 1.83
C ILE A 6 -5.68 16.37 3.24
N LEU A 7 -5.68 17.69 3.43
CA LEU A 7 -5.37 18.31 4.73
C LEU A 7 -6.42 17.97 5.81
N GLU A 8 -7.70 17.95 5.43
CA GLU A 8 -8.79 17.54 6.34
C GLU A 8 -8.66 16.07 6.76
N THR A 9 -8.26 15.19 5.84
CA THR A 9 -8.04 13.76 6.10
C THR A 9 -6.86 13.53 7.03
N ILE A 10 -5.75 14.26 6.83
CA ILE A 10 -4.59 14.22 7.73
C ILE A 10 -4.99 14.63 9.14
N ARG A 11 -5.73 15.75 9.27
CA ARG A 11 -6.21 16.24 10.57
C ARG A 11 -7.08 15.22 11.30
N MET A 12 -8.03 14.57 10.61
CA MET A 12 -8.88 13.52 11.21
C MET A 12 -8.05 12.33 11.73
N VAL A 13 -7.04 11.89 10.98
CA VAL A 13 -6.16 10.78 11.39
C VAL A 13 -5.41 11.11 12.68
N GLU A 14 -4.92 12.35 12.80
CA GLU A 14 -4.20 12.84 13.99
C GLU A 14 -5.12 13.05 15.20
N GLU A 15 -6.25 13.75 15.03
CA GLU A 15 -7.16 14.11 16.14
C GLU A 15 -7.88 12.88 16.74
N GLU A 16 -8.25 11.91 15.90
CA GLU A 16 -8.98 10.70 16.32
C GLU A 16 -8.06 9.52 16.67
N ASN A 17 -6.73 9.70 16.65
CA ASN A 17 -5.72 8.67 16.92
C ASN A 17 -5.89 7.41 16.04
N LEU A 18 -6.16 7.58 14.75
CA LEU A 18 -6.29 6.47 13.80
C LEU A 18 -4.92 5.92 13.44
N ASP A 19 -4.69 4.62 13.64
CA ASP A 19 -3.42 3.97 13.33
C ASP A 19 -3.48 3.04 12.12
N ILE A 20 -2.53 3.20 11.21
CA ILE A 20 -2.39 2.31 10.05
C ILE A 20 -1.64 1.06 10.49
N ARG A 21 -2.37 -0.06 10.61
CA ARG A 21 -1.79 -1.36 11.03
C ARG A 21 -0.99 -2.05 9.94
N THR A 22 -1.44 -1.93 8.70
CA THR A 22 -0.91 -2.69 7.57
C THR A 22 -1.21 -1.96 6.28
N ILE A 23 -0.23 -1.95 5.38
CA ILE A 23 -0.39 -1.56 3.99
C ILE A 23 -0.07 -2.82 3.17
N THR A 24 -1.07 -3.34 2.46
CA THR A 24 -0.86 -4.51 1.60
C THR A 24 -0.44 -4.04 0.22
N MET A 25 0.75 -4.45 -0.20
CA MET A 25 1.23 -4.25 -1.56
C MET A 25 1.01 -5.54 -2.34
N GLY A 26 0.13 -5.49 -3.33
CA GLY A 26 -0.01 -6.57 -4.32
C GLY A 26 1.05 -6.42 -5.40
N ILE A 27 1.87 -7.43 -5.60
CA ILE A 27 2.82 -7.52 -6.73
C ILE A 27 2.40 -8.67 -7.64
N SER A 28 2.44 -8.42 -8.95
CA SER A 28 2.24 -9.48 -9.94
C SER A 28 3.50 -10.34 -10.00
N LEU A 29 3.33 -11.65 -9.87
CA LEU A 29 4.42 -12.62 -10.04
C LEU A 29 4.44 -13.23 -11.45
N LEU A 30 3.60 -12.74 -12.37
CA LEU A 30 3.56 -13.29 -13.75
C LEU A 30 4.90 -13.13 -14.48
N ASP A 31 5.61 -12.02 -14.24
CA ASP A 31 6.93 -11.78 -14.82
C ASP A 31 8.03 -12.60 -14.12
N CYS A 32 7.71 -13.30 -13.03
CA CYS A 32 8.63 -14.19 -12.33
C CYS A 32 8.55 -15.64 -12.84
N ILE A 33 7.72 -15.94 -13.85
CA ILE A 33 7.65 -17.29 -14.43
C ILE A 33 8.96 -17.60 -15.14
N ASP A 34 9.67 -18.63 -14.67
CA ASP A 34 10.89 -19.15 -15.31
C ASP A 34 10.78 -20.66 -15.60
N ALA A 35 11.74 -21.19 -16.36
CA ALA A 35 11.80 -22.58 -16.78
C ALA A 35 12.07 -23.59 -15.64
N SER A 36 12.51 -23.12 -14.47
CA SER A 36 12.69 -23.97 -13.29
C SER A 36 12.28 -23.26 -12.00
N THR A 37 11.82 -24.04 -11.03
CA THR A 37 11.45 -23.55 -9.70
C THR A 37 12.62 -22.86 -9.01
N GLU A 38 13.84 -23.38 -9.17
CA GLU A 38 15.05 -22.80 -8.57
C GLU A 38 15.40 -21.41 -9.11
N LYS A 39 14.96 -21.05 -10.32
CA LYS A 39 15.13 -19.69 -10.88
C LYS A 39 13.99 -18.75 -10.51
N THR A 40 12.83 -19.30 -10.22
CA THR A 40 11.63 -18.56 -9.79
C THR A 40 11.68 -18.23 -8.30
N CYS A 41 12.34 -19.07 -7.49
CA CYS A 41 12.37 -19.01 -6.02
C CYS A 41 13.58 -18.25 -5.44
#